data_AF-A0A932JY82-F1
#
_entry.id   AF-A0A932JY82-F1
#
_cell.length_a   1.000
_cell.length_b   1.000
_cell.length_c   1.000
_cell.angle_alpha   90.00
_cell.angle_beta   90.00
_cell.angle_gamma   90.00
#
_symmetry.space_group_name_H-M   'P 1'
#
loop_
_entity.id
_entity.type
_entity.pdbx_description
1 polymer ?
#
loop_
_entity_poly.entity_id
_entity_poly.type
_entity_poly.pdbx_seq_one_letter_code
_entity_poly.pdbx_strand_id
1 'polypeptide(L)'
;MQPSQDDIKKWNEIAKRRNAILPFQFQLIGRQEVIVICGKCKTSFTRPLIIAQNDPIYVCPNCLERNYIPIDWSVIRTRRKRY
;
A
#
# COMPACT_ATOMS: atom_id res chain seq x y z
N MET A 1 -1.92 12.23 -8.79
CA MET A 1 -3.34 12.13 -8.38
C MET A 1 -3.34 11.78 -6.91
N GLN A 2 -3.89 12.65 -6.05
CA GLN A 2 -4.23 12.27 -4.69
C GLN A 2 -5.52 11.44 -4.74
N PRO A 3 -5.67 10.39 -3.91
CA PRO A 3 -6.88 9.55 -3.91
C PRO A 3 -8.11 10.34 -3.46
N SER A 4 -9.26 10.03 -4.03
CA SER A 4 -10.54 10.65 -3.62
C SER A 4 -10.99 10.10 -2.26
N GLN A 5 -11.93 10.79 -1.59
CA GLN A 5 -12.51 10.29 -0.33
C GLN A 5 -13.22 8.94 -0.52
N ASP A 6 -13.83 8.70 -1.69
CA ASP A 6 -14.48 7.43 -2.01
C ASP A 6 -13.47 6.29 -2.15
N ASP A 7 -12.29 6.55 -2.73
CA ASP A 7 -11.21 5.57 -2.81
C ASP A 7 -10.72 5.19 -1.43
N ILE A 8 -10.51 6.19 -0.56
CA ILE A 8 -10.11 5.98 0.84
C ILE A 8 -11.15 5.13 1.59
N LYS A 9 -12.44 5.37 1.36
CA LYS A 9 -13.51 4.60 1.99
C LYS A 9 -13.49 3.15 1.52
N LYS A 10 -13.40 2.91 0.21
CA LYS A 10 -13.28 1.56 -0.37
C LYS A 10 -12.06 0.81 0.17
N TRP A 11 -10.89 1.45 0.19
CA TRP A 11 -9.68 0.82 0.71
C TRP A 11 -9.77 0.49 2.19
N ASN A 12 -10.40 1.36 2.99
CA ASN A 12 -10.66 1.06 4.40
C ASN A 12 -11.59 -0.15 4.58
N GLU A 13 -12.64 -0.27 3.76
CA GLU A 13 -13.53 -1.44 3.80
C GLU A 13 -12.80 -2.73 3.44
N ILE A 14 -11.96 -2.70 2.40
CA ILE A 14 -11.14 -3.85 2.00
C ILE A 14 -10.13 -4.20 3.10
N ALA A 15 -9.44 -3.20 3.67
CA ALA A 15 -8.50 -3.40 4.75
C ALA A 15 -9.17 -4.07 5.96
N LYS A 16 -10.34 -3.57 6.39
CA LYS A 16 -11.14 -4.17 7.47
C LYS A 16 -11.51 -5.61 7.18
N ARG A 17 -11.99 -5.92 5.97
CA ARG A 17 -12.31 -7.31 5.55
C ARG A 17 -11.10 -8.24 5.60
N ARG A 18 -9.89 -7.72 5.42
CA ARG A 18 -8.62 -8.47 5.47
C ARG A 18 -7.91 -8.41 6.84
N ASN A 19 -8.61 -7.95 7.89
CA ASN A 19 -8.05 -7.72 9.23
C ASN A 19 -6.76 -6.88 9.17
N ALA A 20 -6.81 -5.76 8.46
CA ALA A 20 -5.71 -4.84 8.25
C ALA A 20 -6.18 -3.38 8.37
N ILE A 21 -5.22 -2.48 8.51
CA ILE A 21 -5.42 -1.02 8.51
C ILE A 21 -4.77 -0.40 7.27
N LEU A 22 -5.16 0.82 6.91
CA LEU A 22 -4.39 1.60 5.96
C LEU A 22 -3.10 2.11 6.61
N PRO A 23 -1.96 2.15 5.89
CA PRO A 23 -0.78 2.84 6.34
C PRO A 23 -1.07 4.34 6.46
N PHE A 24 -0.35 5.03 7.34
CA PHE A 24 -0.39 6.49 7.41
C PHE A 24 0.09 7.09 6.09
N GLN A 25 1.15 6.52 5.54
CA GLN A 25 1.71 6.85 4.24
C GLN A 25 2.49 5.65 3.71
N PHE A 26 2.62 5.53 2.40
CA PHE A 26 3.56 4.61 1.78
C PHE A 26 4.18 5.23 0.53
N GLN A 27 5.36 4.75 0.16
CA GLN A 27 6.09 5.20 -1.02
C GLN A 27 6.74 4.00 -1.71
N LEU A 28 6.54 3.90 -3.02
CA LEU A 28 7.23 2.91 -3.85
C LEU A 28 8.64 3.42 -4.16
N ILE A 29 9.68 2.65 -3.80
CA ILE A 29 11.05 2.90 -4.25
C ILE A 29 11.32 2.02 -5.47
N GLY A 30 11.35 2.65 -6.65
CA GLY A 30 11.58 1.94 -7.90
C GLY A 30 10.52 0.87 -8.17
N ARG A 31 10.96 -0.35 -8.49
CA ARG A 31 10.09 -1.51 -8.78
C ARG A 31 10.25 -2.67 -7.81
N GLN A 32 11.03 -2.49 -6.76
CA GLN A 32 11.49 -3.59 -5.91
C GLN A 32 11.11 -3.41 -4.45
N GLU A 33 10.85 -2.19 -3.99
CA GLU A 33 10.64 -1.92 -2.58
C GLU A 33 9.50 -0.94 -2.35
N VAL A 34 8.92 -1.04 -1.15
CA VAL A 34 7.95 -0.09 -0.63
C VAL A 34 8.36 0.32 0.78
N ILE A 35 8.42 1.63 1.01
CA ILE A 35 8.46 2.22 2.35
C ILE A 35 7.03 2.33 2.83
N VAL A 36 6.77 1.82 4.03
CA VAL A 36 5.46 1.85 4.68
C VAL A 36 5.60 2.57 6.01
N ILE A 37 4.76 3.57 6.23
CA ILE A 37 4.58 4.21 7.55
C ILE A 37 3.35 3.60 8.17
N CYS A 38 3.52 2.87 9.28
CA CYS A 38 2.43 2.15 9.92
C CYS A 38 1.28 3.08 10.32
N GLY A 39 0.04 2.73 10.00
CA GLY A 39 -1.13 3.53 10.37
C GLY A 39 -1.41 3.60 11.87
N LYS A 40 -0.87 2.66 12.67
CA LYS A 40 -1.07 2.58 14.12
C LYS A 40 0.07 3.21 14.91
N CYS A 41 1.28 2.68 14.79
CA CYS A 41 2.43 3.14 15.58
C CYS A 41 3.31 4.19 14.87
N LYS A 42 3.00 4.53 13.62
CA LYS A 42 3.75 5.50 12.79
C LYS A 42 5.22 5.15 12.54
N THR A 43 5.68 3.96 12.92
CA THR A 43 7.02 3.47 12.56
C THR A 43 7.12 3.27 11.06
N SER A 44 8.20 3.78 10.45
CA SER A 44 8.54 3.53 9.05
C SER A 44 9.30 2.22 8.90
N PHE A 45 8.99 1.43 7.89
CA PHE A 45 9.72 0.21 7.57
C PHE A 45 9.68 -0.08 6.07
N THR A 46 10.72 -0.76 5.58
CA THR A 46 10.86 -1.12 4.16
C THR A 46 10.59 -2.60 3.97
N ARG A 47 9.86 -2.92 2.89
CA ARG A 47 9.60 -4.29 2.47
C ARG A 47 9.79 -4.47 0.96
N PRO A 48 10.20 -5.66 0.51
CA PRO A 48 10.21 -5.96 -0.91
C PRO A 48 8.79 -5.90 -1.45
N LEU A 49 8.66 -5.26 -2.60
CA LEU A 49 7.42 -5.15 -3.34
C LEU A 49 7.08 -6.51 -3.94
N ILE A 50 5.89 -7.03 -3.65
CA ILE A 50 5.45 -8.29 -4.23
C ILE A 50 4.92 -8.05 -5.64
N ILE A 51 5.74 -8.38 -6.64
CA ILE A 51 5.43 -8.15 -8.05
C ILE A 51 4.18 -8.94 -8.44
N ALA A 52 3.28 -8.30 -9.19
CA ALA A 52 2.01 -8.87 -9.67
C ALA A 52 1.00 -9.26 -8.58
N GLN A 53 1.29 -9.00 -7.30
CA GLN A 53 0.29 -9.06 -6.25
C GLN A 53 -0.38 -7.70 -6.12
N ASN A 54 -1.66 -7.65 -6.47
CA ASN A 54 -2.49 -6.49 -6.16
C ASN A 54 -2.74 -6.44 -4.65
N ASP A 55 -2.76 -5.22 -4.13
CA ASP A 55 -3.16 -4.92 -2.75
C ASP A 55 -2.40 -5.72 -1.66
N PRO A 56 -1.05 -5.66 -1.62
CA PRO A 56 -0.26 -6.39 -0.64
C PRO A 56 -0.51 -5.91 0.80
N ILE A 57 -0.33 -6.83 1.74
CA ILE A 57 -0.41 -6.55 3.18
C ILE A 57 0.98 -6.74 3.78
N TYR A 58 1.47 -5.72 4.49
CA TYR A 58 2.74 -5.77 5.20
C TYR A 58 2.54 -5.66 6.71
N VAL A 59 3.22 -6.53 7.44
CA VAL A 59 3.19 -6.52 8.91
C VAL A 59 4.23 -5.54 9.44
N CYS A 60 3.81 -4.62 10.30
CA CYS A 60 4.70 -3.69 10.97
C CYS A 60 5.62 -4.46 11.93
N PRO A 61 6.96 -4.30 11.84
CA PRO A 61 7.88 -5.01 12.72
C PRO A 61 7.83 -4.55 14.18
N ASN A 62 7.30 -3.35 14.46
CA ASN A 62 7.24 -2.79 15.81
C ASN A 62 5.96 -3.17 16.56
N CYS A 63 4.79 -2.93 15.97
CA CYS A 63 3.49 -3.16 16.63
C CYS A 63 2.70 -4.38 16.10
N LEU A 64 3.28 -5.14 15.15
CA LEU A 64 2.69 -6.32 14.52
C LEU A 64 1.37 -6.09 13.78
N GLU A 65 0.96 -4.83 13.62
CA GLU A 65 -0.25 -4.46 12.91
C GLU A 65 -0.10 -4.68 11.40
N ARG A 66 -1.19 -5.10 10.76
CA ARG A 66 -1.24 -5.43 9.32
C ARG A 66 -1.59 -4.19 8.52
N ASN A 67 -0.73 -3.77 7.60
CA ASN A 67 -0.92 -2.57 6.79
C ASN A 67 -1.25 -2.97 5.35
N TYR A 68 -2.46 -2.65 4.91
CA TYR A 68 -2.97 -2.87 3.56
C TYR A 68 -2.51 -1.74 2.64
N ILE A 69 -1.80 -2.06 1.56
CA ILE A 69 -1.36 -1.06 0.59
C ILE A 69 -2.17 -1.22 -0.70
N PRO A 70 -3.02 -0.25 -1.06
CA PRO A 70 -3.76 -0.28 -2.31
C PRO A 70 -2.79 -0.06 -3.48
N ILE A 71 -2.42 -1.14 -4.17
CA ILE A 71 -1.55 -1.10 -5.35
C ILE A 71 -2.31 -1.72 -6.51
N ASP A 72 -2.62 -0.88 -7.49
CA ASP A 72 -3.13 -1.32 -8.78
C ASP A 72 -1.99 -1.35 -9.81
N TRP A 73 -1.53 -2.57 -10.11
CA TRP A 73 -0.48 -2.79 -11.10
C TRP A 73 -0.91 -2.45 -12.53
N SER A 74 -2.21 -2.39 -12.83
CA SER A 74 -2.73 -2.01 -14.15
C SER A 74 -2.42 -0.54 -14.47
N VAL A 75 -2.48 0.32 -13.45
CA VAL A 75 -2.12 1.75 -13.52
C VAL A 75 -0.60 1.94 -13.57
N ILE A 76 0.17 1.09 -12.88
CA ILE A 76 1.64 1.15 -12.87
C ILE A 76 2.22 0.72 -14.23
N ARG A 77 1.60 -0.25 -14.92
CA ARG A 77 2.05 -0.72 -16.25
C ARG A 77 1.77 0.28 -17.37
N THR A 78 0.74 1.12 -17.25
CA THR A 78 0.29 2.04 -18.32
C THR A 78 1.16 3.29 -18.50
N ARG A 79 2.20 3.51 -17.68
CA ARG A 79 3.26 4.48 -18.00
C ARG A 79 4.23 4.01 -19.10
N ARG A 80 3.93 2.92 -19.81
CA ARG A 80 4.52 2.65 -21.14
C ARG A 80 3.83 3.53 -22.18
N LYS A 81 4.36 4.74 -22.36
CA LYS A 81 4.38 5.57 -23.58
C LYS A 81 3.32 5.23 -24.67
N ARG A 82 2.38 6.16 -24.89
CA ARG A 82 1.96 6.51 -26.26
C ARG A 82 2.73 7.78 -26.64
N TYR A 83 3.80 7.62 -27.42
CA TYR A 83 4.30 8.66 -28.32
C TYR A 83 3.67 8.40 -29.68
#